data_AF-A0A6P8J7Y4-F1
#
_entry.id   AF-A0A6P8J7Y4-F1
#
_cell.length_a   1.000
_cell.length_b   1.000
_cell.length_c   1.000
_cell.angle_alpha   90.00
_cell.angle_beta   90.00
_cell.angle_gamma   90.00
#
_symmetry.space_group_name_H-M   'P 1'
#
loop_
_entity.id
_entity.type
_entity.pdbx_description
1 polymer ?
#
loop_
_entity_poly.entity_id
_entity_poly.type
_entity_poly.pdbx_seq_one_letter_code
_entity_poly.pdbx_strand_id
1 'polypeptide(L)'
;MDSNRNHENDTRRRREKRVNRKVSNSLLAHEVCESVREPFIISGYRDTDGITVKQCLATLFSLHNETVNIWSHLLASIAFLLYFWSIFAAQDIIARCGFGDPSCPSSIVYLFNRHFLCYAISGLTNAFRIPERLYPGLFDYFGHSHHFLHFLTIVGNYDAFTVAQTEMVERANDLSASPYQPTFFSTFGLLIILICVNTYIGVWFVSTWLKIEEEDLMMRSKYMVIYKKESNYENSQNNSAGKKEN
;
A
#
# COMPACT_ATOMS: atom_id res chain seq x y z
N MET A 1 44.00 26.78 20.80
CA MET A 1 42.76 27.57 20.63
C MET A 1 42.01 27.26 19.34
N ASP A 2 42.66 26.76 18.28
CA ASP A 2 42.00 26.48 16.99
C ASP A 2 41.13 25.21 16.92
N SER A 3 41.43 24.18 17.72
CA SER A 3 40.66 22.93 17.73
C SER A 3 39.21 23.12 18.20
N ASN A 4 38.98 23.95 19.23
CA ASN A 4 37.63 24.28 19.70
C ASN A 4 36.85 25.10 18.67
N ARG A 5 37.52 26.01 17.95
CA ARG A 5 36.90 26.83 16.90
C ARG A 5 36.42 25.98 15.72
N ASN A 6 37.17 24.94 15.36
CA ASN A 6 36.78 24.01 14.30
C ASN A 6 35.61 23.11 14.69
N HIS A 7 35.56 22.63 15.94
CA HIS A 7 34.44 21.84 16.44
C HIS A 7 33.16 22.67 16.54
N GLU A 8 33.27 23.92 16.97
CA GLU A 8 32.14 24.84 17.08
C GLU A 8 31.57 25.22 15.71
N ASN A 9 32.45 25.49 14.74
CA ASN A 9 32.07 25.72 13.33
C ASN A 9 31.42 24.48 12.69
N ASP A 10 31.88 23.26 12.99
CA ASP A 10 31.25 22.04 12.47
C ASP A 10 29.86 21.81 13.11
N THR A 11 29.71 22.05 14.42
CA THR A 11 28.39 21.99 15.07
C THR A 11 27.43 23.05 14.56
N ARG A 12 27.92 24.25 14.24
CA ARG A 12 27.13 25.33 13.65
C ARG A 12 26.69 25.00 12.23
N ARG A 13 27.58 24.46 11.39
CA ARG A 13 27.26 23.94 10.05
C ARG A 13 26.24 22.79 10.10
N ARG A 14 26.35 21.87 11.07
CA ARG A 14 25.36 20.80 11.27
C ARG A 14 24.00 21.34 11.74
N ARG A 15 24.00 22.37 12.60
CA ARG A 15 22.77 23.08 13.01
C ARG A 15 22.15 23.83 11.85
N GLU A 16 22.92 24.55 11.05
CA GLU A 16 22.45 25.26 9.85
C GLU A 16 21.94 24.28 8.79
N LYS A 17 22.60 23.13 8.58
CA LYS A 17 22.07 22.04 7.73
C LYS A 17 20.77 21.45 8.27
N ARG A 18 20.65 21.24 9.59
CA ARG A 18 19.40 20.77 10.22
C ARG A 18 18.29 21.82 10.19
N VAL A 19 18.62 23.11 10.28
CA VAL A 19 17.67 24.22 10.20
C VAL A 19 17.23 24.43 8.75
N ASN A 20 18.14 24.40 7.77
CA ASN A 20 17.79 24.44 6.34
C ASN A 20 17.00 23.19 5.90
N ARG A 21 17.32 21.99 6.43
CA ARG A 21 16.51 20.78 6.26
C ARG A 21 15.16 20.86 6.97
N LYS A 22 15.02 21.70 7.99
CA LYS A 22 13.74 22.06 8.62
C LYS A 22 12.95 23.12 7.84
N VAL A 23 13.57 23.84 6.90
CA VAL A 23 12.94 24.87 6.08
C VAL A 23 12.48 24.30 4.72
N SER A 24 13.16 23.27 4.19
CA SER A 24 12.64 22.44 3.09
C SER A 24 11.79 21.31 3.67
N ASN A 25 10.47 21.49 3.74
CA ASN A 25 9.53 20.56 4.40
C ASN A 25 9.39 19.18 3.74
N SER A 26 10.17 18.87 2.72
CA SER A 26 10.09 17.62 1.96
C SER A 26 11.44 17.23 1.38
N LEU A 27 11.74 15.92 1.41
CA LEU A 27 12.90 15.32 0.78
C LEU A 27 12.66 15.09 -0.72
N LEU A 28 13.73 15.11 -1.50
CA LEU A 28 13.76 14.70 -2.90
C LEU A 28 13.93 13.18 -3.00
N ALA A 29 13.44 12.56 -4.07
CA ALA A 29 13.51 11.12 -4.28
C ALA A 29 14.94 10.57 -4.09
N HIS A 30 15.95 11.27 -4.62
CA HIS A 30 17.34 10.85 -4.51
C HIS A 30 17.90 10.85 -3.07
N GLU A 31 17.28 11.59 -2.15
CA GLU A 31 17.65 11.67 -0.73
C GLU A 31 17.06 10.53 0.10
N VAL A 32 16.11 9.76 -0.46
CA VAL A 32 15.41 8.66 0.22
C VAL A 32 15.93 7.31 -0.30
N CYS A 33 15.88 6.27 0.53
CA CYS A 33 16.25 4.90 0.14
C CYS A 33 15.40 4.43 -1.06
N GLU A 34 16.01 3.64 -1.96
CA GLU A 34 15.37 3.19 -3.19
C GLU A 34 14.10 2.35 -2.95
N SER A 35 14.01 1.65 -1.82
CA SER A 35 12.85 0.82 -1.46
C SER A 35 11.56 1.59 -1.13
N VAL A 36 11.66 2.88 -0.84
CA VAL A 36 10.51 3.75 -0.49
C VAL A 36 10.25 4.80 -1.56
N ARG A 37 10.94 4.74 -2.69
CA ARG A 37 10.71 5.65 -3.82
C ARG A 37 9.53 5.15 -4.64
N GLU A 38 8.55 6.03 -4.85
CA GLU A 38 7.51 5.84 -5.85
C GLU A 38 8.06 6.25 -7.23
N PRO A 39 7.92 5.40 -8.26
CA PRO A 39 8.32 5.75 -9.62
C PRO A 39 7.66 7.05 -10.08
N PHE A 40 8.42 7.90 -10.78
CA PHE A 40 7.97 9.20 -11.34
C PHE A 40 7.65 10.31 -10.32
N ILE A 41 7.66 10.01 -9.01
CA ILE A 41 7.56 11.00 -7.93
C ILE A 41 8.96 11.45 -7.53
N ILE A 42 9.26 12.75 -7.70
CA ILE A 42 10.64 13.27 -7.57
C ILE A 42 10.87 14.07 -6.28
N SER A 43 9.81 14.53 -5.62
CA SER A 43 9.85 15.37 -4.42
C SER A 43 8.65 15.10 -3.50
N GLY A 44 8.60 15.76 -2.34
CA GLY A 44 7.46 15.63 -1.41
C GLY A 44 7.59 14.51 -0.40
N TYR A 45 8.73 13.80 -0.36
CA TYR A 45 8.93 12.68 0.56
C TYR A 45 9.09 13.15 2.01
N ARG A 46 8.51 12.38 2.93
CA ARG A 46 8.67 12.60 4.37
C ARG A 46 9.99 12.02 4.87
N ASP A 47 10.68 12.76 5.73
CA ASP A 47 11.83 12.25 6.48
C ASP A 47 11.37 11.30 7.59
N THR A 48 11.76 10.02 7.49
CA THR A 48 11.41 8.98 8.47
C THR A 48 12.56 8.62 9.41
N ASP A 49 13.74 9.24 9.25
CA ASP A 49 14.92 8.85 10.02
C ASP A 49 14.85 9.36 11.47
N GLY A 50 14.73 8.41 12.41
CA GLY A 50 14.85 8.68 13.85
C GLY A 50 13.70 9.49 14.47
N ILE A 51 12.52 9.51 13.84
CA ILE A 51 11.33 10.21 14.37
C ILE A 51 10.64 9.40 15.50
N THR A 52 10.18 10.08 16.55
CA THR A 52 9.39 9.46 17.62
C THR A 52 7.91 9.29 17.23
N VAL A 53 7.15 8.42 17.93
CA VAL A 53 5.71 8.18 17.66
C VAL A 53 4.89 9.48 17.68
N LYS A 54 5.14 10.38 18.64
CA LYS A 54 4.45 11.68 18.69
C LYS A 54 4.76 12.56 17.47
N GLN A 55 6.01 12.55 17.01
CA GLN A 55 6.42 13.28 15.82
C GLN A 55 5.81 12.66 14.57
N CYS A 56 5.77 11.32 14.48
CA CYS A 56 5.08 10.60 13.43
C CYS A 56 3.58 10.96 13.37
N LEU A 57 2.88 10.95 14.50
CA LEU A 57 1.48 11.37 14.56
C LEU A 57 1.28 12.83 14.17
N ALA A 58 2.19 13.73 14.56
CA ALA A 58 2.13 15.13 14.14
C ALA A 58 2.25 15.29 12.61
N THR A 59 2.98 14.39 11.93
CA THR A 59 3.09 14.43 10.47
C THR A 59 1.81 14.06 9.72
N LEU A 60 0.82 13.44 10.39
CA LEU A 60 -0.50 13.17 9.78
C LEU A 60 -1.19 14.47 9.31
N PHE A 61 -0.87 15.59 9.96
CA PHE A 61 -1.41 16.91 9.63
C PHE A 61 -0.43 17.76 8.82
N SER A 62 0.69 17.19 8.37
CA SER A 62 1.65 17.83 7.48
C SER A 62 1.46 17.39 6.04
N LEU A 63 1.82 18.26 5.09
CA LEU A 63 1.77 17.96 3.66
C LEU A 63 3.04 17.23 3.22
N HIS A 64 2.85 16.03 2.67
CA HIS A 64 3.84 15.19 2.03
C HIS A 64 3.13 14.30 0.99
N ASN A 65 3.90 13.59 0.15
CA ASN A 65 3.35 12.73 -0.90
C ASN A 65 2.39 11.63 -0.36
N GLU A 66 2.61 11.14 0.85
CA GLU A 66 1.71 10.16 1.48
C GLU A 66 0.47 10.76 2.16
N THR A 67 0.31 12.09 2.25
CA THR A 67 -0.75 12.69 3.09
C THR A 67 -2.12 12.24 2.62
N VAL A 68 -2.40 12.39 1.33
CA VAL A 68 -3.70 12.02 0.76
C VAL A 68 -3.91 10.51 0.84
N ASN A 69 -2.87 9.69 0.61
CA ASN A 69 -2.93 8.23 0.76
C ASN A 69 -3.37 7.82 2.18
N ILE A 70 -2.80 8.45 3.21
CA ILE A 70 -3.15 8.15 4.60
C ILE A 70 -4.61 8.53 4.90
N TRP A 71 -5.02 9.74 4.53
CA TRP A 71 -6.37 10.23 4.82
C TRP A 71 -7.44 9.48 4.03
N SER A 72 -7.18 9.12 2.76
CA SER A 72 -8.10 8.32 1.95
C SER A 72 -8.27 6.91 2.51
N HIS A 73 -7.19 6.24 2.93
CA HIS A 73 -7.26 4.93 3.58
C HIS A 73 -7.99 4.99 4.92
N LEU A 74 -7.75 6.02 5.74
CA LEU A 74 -8.43 6.17 7.02
C LEU A 74 -9.94 6.36 6.83
N LEU A 75 -10.34 7.22 5.90
CA LEU A 75 -11.75 7.45 5.57
C LEU A 75 -12.41 6.19 5.02
N ALA A 76 -11.76 5.50 4.08
CA ALA A 76 -12.24 4.23 3.53
C ALA A 76 -12.38 3.16 4.61
N SER A 77 -11.45 3.09 5.56
CA SER A 77 -11.50 2.13 6.67
C SER A 77 -12.68 2.39 7.61
N ILE A 78 -12.95 3.66 7.93
CA ILE A 78 -14.11 4.04 8.74
C ILE A 78 -15.41 3.68 8.01
N ALA A 79 -15.53 4.03 6.72
CA ALA A 79 -16.69 3.67 5.92
C ALA A 79 -16.88 2.14 5.88
N PHE A 80 -15.82 1.38 5.60
CA PHE A 80 -15.87 -0.07 5.60
C PHE A 80 -16.38 -0.63 6.92
N LEU A 81 -15.89 -0.15 8.08
CA LEU A 81 -16.37 -0.62 9.39
C LEU A 81 -17.85 -0.32 9.64
N LEU A 82 -18.34 0.83 9.18
CA LEU A 82 -19.76 1.21 9.32
C LEU A 82 -20.68 0.32 8.47
N TYR A 83 -20.20 -0.14 7.31
CA TYR A 83 -21.02 -0.85 6.33
C TYR A 83 -20.65 -2.33 6.18
N PHE A 84 -19.67 -2.85 6.93
CA PHE A 84 -19.12 -4.21 6.81
C PHE A 84 -20.21 -5.30 6.76
N TRP A 85 -21.27 -5.12 7.55
CA TRP A 85 -22.38 -6.08 7.62
C TRP A 85 -23.16 -6.21 6.31
N SER A 86 -23.27 -5.13 5.53
CA SER A 86 -24.08 -5.11 4.28
C SER A 86 -23.44 -5.91 3.13
N ILE A 87 -22.12 -6.14 3.17
CA ILE A 87 -21.39 -6.89 2.12
C ILE A 87 -21.79 -8.37 2.10
N PHE A 88 -22.05 -8.96 3.27
CA PHE A 88 -22.44 -10.37 3.39
C PHE A 88 -23.91 -10.61 3.05
N ALA A 89 -24.74 -9.58 3.07
CA ALA A 89 -26.18 -9.69 2.87
C ALA A 89 -26.61 -9.55 1.39
N ALA A 90 -25.72 -9.13 0.49
CA ALA A 90 -26.08 -8.61 -0.84
C ALA A 90 -25.53 -9.42 -2.04
N GLN A 91 -25.49 -10.75 -1.93
CA GLN A 91 -24.87 -11.59 -2.96
C GLN A 91 -25.80 -11.89 -4.14
N ASP A 92 -27.12 -11.76 -3.99
CA ASP A 92 -28.08 -12.32 -4.95
C ASP A 92 -28.55 -11.30 -6.00
N ILE A 93 -28.66 -10.00 -5.70
CA ILE A 93 -28.87 -8.95 -6.72
C ILE A 93 -27.63 -8.76 -7.59
N ILE A 94 -26.42 -8.86 -7.02
CA ILE A 94 -25.16 -8.83 -7.78
C ILE A 94 -25.14 -9.93 -8.84
N ALA A 95 -25.51 -11.16 -8.46
CA ALA A 95 -25.57 -12.28 -9.38
C ALA A 95 -26.70 -12.12 -10.42
N ARG A 96 -27.89 -11.67 -10.03
CA ARG A 96 -29.03 -11.53 -10.96
C ARG A 96 -28.86 -10.38 -11.95
N CYS A 97 -28.63 -9.18 -11.43
CA CYS A 97 -28.57 -7.97 -12.25
C CYS A 97 -27.24 -7.82 -12.99
N GLY A 98 -26.16 -8.45 -12.50
CA GLY A 98 -24.88 -8.46 -13.19
C GLY A 98 -24.87 -9.28 -14.49
N PHE A 99 -25.72 -10.30 -14.59
CA PHE A 99 -25.86 -11.13 -15.80
C PHE A 99 -27.05 -10.73 -16.68
N GLY A 100 -27.63 -9.53 -16.47
CA GLY A 100 -28.60 -8.94 -17.39
C GLY A 100 -30.02 -9.49 -17.26
N ASP A 101 -30.46 -9.87 -16.06
CA ASP A 101 -31.86 -10.22 -15.80
C ASP A 101 -32.78 -9.02 -16.18
N PRO A 102 -33.77 -9.20 -17.08
CA PRO A 102 -34.69 -8.13 -17.49
C PRO A 102 -35.55 -7.57 -16.35
N SER A 103 -35.66 -8.31 -15.25
CA SER A 103 -36.50 -7.97 -14.09
C SER A 103 -35.87 -6.90 -13.19
N CYS A 104 -34.59 -6.56 -13.41
CA CYS A 104 -33.85 -5.64 -12.57
C CYS A 104 -34.22 -4.16 -12.81
N PRO A 105 -34.41 -3.35 -11.75
CA PRO A 105 -34.59 -1.92 -11.88
C PRO A 105 -33.41 -1.26 -12.61
N SER A 106 -33.69 -0.35 -13.55
CA SER A 106 -32.65 0.33 -14.33
C SER A 106 -31.67 1.12 -13.47
N SER A 107 -32.10 1.60 -12.29
CA SER A 107 -31.24 2.27 -11.31
C SER A 107 -30.17 1.35 -10.71
N ILE A 108 -30.53 0.11 -10.38
CA ILE A 108 -29.60 -0.90 -9.82
C ILE A 108 -28.59 -1.32 -10.88
N VAL A 109 -29.04 -1.56 -12.11
CA VAL A 109 -28.16 -1.87 -13.24
C VAL A 109 -27.18 -0.72 -13.53
N TYR A 110 -27.64 0.53 -13.43
CA TYR A 110 -26.77 1.70 -13.56
C TYR A 110 -25.69 1.75 -12.47
N LEU A 111 -26.07 1.57 -11.19
CA LEU A 111 -25.14 1.56 -10.06
C LEU A 111 -24.11 0.42 -10.19
N PHE A 112 -24.57 -0.76 -10.60
CA PHE A 112 -23.72 -1.91 -10.86
C PHE A 112 -22.70 -1.60 -11.96
N ASN A 113 -23.13 -1.18 -13.14
CA ASN A 113 -22.22 -0.86 -14.25
C ASN A 113 -21.23 0.26 -13.87
N ARG A 114 -21.69 1.27 -13.12
CA ARG A 114 -20.83 2.34 -12.63
C ARG A 114 -19.76 1.82 -11.67
N HIS A 115 -20.11 0.93 -10.75
CA HIS A 115 -19.15 0.27 -9.85
C HIS A 115 -18.01 -0.43 -10.63
N PHE A 116 -18.36 -1.29 -11.59
CA PHE A 116 -17.35 -2.00 -12.40
C PHE A 116 -16.48 -1.04 -13.19
N LEU A 117 -17.08 0.00 -13.80
CA LEU A 117 -16.35 0.99 -14.57
C LEU A 117 -15.38 1.79 -13.68
N CYS A 118 -15.82 2.24 -12.50
CA CYS A 118 -14.98 2.94 -11.54
C CYS A 118 -13.78 2.08 -11.12
N TYR A 119 -13.98 0.79 -10.86
CA TYR A 119 -12.89 -0.13 -10.48
C TYR A 119 -11.94 -0.41 -11.64
N ALA A 120 -12.47 -0.58 -12.86
CA ALA A 120 -11.65 -0.76 -14.04
C ALA A 120 -10.76 0.46 -14.31
N ILE A 121 -11.34 1.68 -14.30
CA ILE A 121 -10.58 2.92 -14.51
C ILE A 121 -9.57 3.13 -13.37
N SER A 122 -9.97 2.87 -12.13
CA SER A 122 -9.10 2.92 -10.94
C SER A 122 -7.87 2.02 -11.10
N GLY A 123 -8.09 0.75 -11.43
CA GLY A 123 -7.02 -0.22 -11.65
C GLY A 123 -6.11 0.15 -12.83
N LEU A 124 -6.69 0.58 -13.96
CA LEU A 124 -5.93 0.94 -15.15
C LEU A 124 -5.08 2.19 -14.94
N THR A 125 -5.66 3.26 -14.37
CA THR A 125 -4.91 4.51 -14.10
C THR A 125 -3.73 4.25 -13.18
N ASN A 126 -3.93 3.45 -12.13
CA ASN A 126 -2.86 3.09 -11.20
C ASN A 126 -1.83 2.11 -11.78
N ALA A 127 -2.25 1.15 -12.59
CA ALA A 127 -1.34 0.23 -13.27
C ALA A 127 -0.42 0.97 -14.26
N PHE A 128 -0.96 1.94 -15.00
CA PHE A 128 -0.19 2.73 -15.96
C PHE A 128 0.53 3.95 -15.36
N ARG A 129 0.25 4.29 -14.10
CA ARG A 129 0.79 5.47 -13.39
C ARG A 129 0.50 6.78 -14.11
N ILE A 130 -0.74 6.94 -14.59
CA ILE A 130 -1.19 8.15 -15.27
C ILE A 130 -1.98 9.00 -14.26
N PRO A 131 -1.69 10.32 -14.12
CA PRO A 131 -0.94 11.18 -15.05
C PRO A 131 0.54 11.42 -14.72
N GLU A 132 1.06 10.98 -13.58
CA GLU A 132 2.42 11.28 -13.11
C GLU A 132 3.52 10.78 -14.05
N ARG A 133 3.26 9.71 -14.81
CA ARG A 133 4.15 9.22 -15.85
C ARG A 133 4.28 10.18 -17.03
N LEU A 134 3.23 10.96 -17.33
CA LEU A 134 3.22 11.91 -18.45
C LEU A 134 3.86 13.25 -18.06
N TYR A 135 3.71 13.67 -16.81
CA TYR A 135 4.28 14.92 -16.29
C TYR A 135 4.95 14.71 -14.93
N PRO A 136 6.16 14.11 -14.90
CA PRO A 136 6.89 13.88 -13.65
C PRO A 136 7.15 15.19 -12.91
N GLY A 137 6.98 15.19 -11.58
CA GLY A 137 7.17 16.38 -10.73
C GLY A 137 5.95 17.27 -10.56
N LEU A 138 4.96 17.23 -11.48
CA LEU A 138 3.77 18.06 -11.36
C LEU A 138 2.75 17.49 -10.36
N PHE A 139 2.66 16.15 -10.30
CA PHE A 139 1.68 15.41 -9.50
C PHE A 139 2.27 14.82 -8.22
N ASP A 140 3.43 15.33 -7.76
CA ASP A 140 4.16 14.79 -6.61
C ASP A 140 3.39 14.87 -5.28
N TYR A 141 2.49 15.85 -5.14
CA TYR A 141 1.72 16.09 -3.91
C TYR A 141 0.23 15.76 -4.05
N PHE A 142 -0.35 15.95 -5.24
CA PHE A 142 -1.77 15.80 -5.47
C PHE A 142 -2.02 15.30 -6.90
N GLY A 143 -3.07 14.49 -7.08
CA GLY A 143 -3.50 14.03 -8.40
C GLY A 143 -2.60 13.02 -9.11
N HIS A 144 -1.73 12.28 -8.43
CA HIS A 144 -1.09 11.09 -9.04
C HIS A 144 -2.05 9.90 -9.07
N SER A 145 -1.73 8.85 -9.85
CA SER A 145 -2.62 7.73 -10.15
C SER A 145 -3.16 7.03 -8.92
N HIS A 146 -2.36 6.92 -7.87
CA HIS A 146 -2.78 6.31 -6.61
C HIS A 146 -3.93 7.09 -5.94
N HIS A 147 -3.98 8.42 -6.07
CA HIS A 147 -5.12 9.22 -5.59
C HIS A 147 -6.38 8.95 -6.40
N PHE A 148 -6.26 8.80 -7.72
CA PHE A 148 -7.38 8.39 -8.57
C PHE A 148 -7.88 6.99 -8.19
N LEU A 149 -6.97 6.08 -7.85
CA LEU A 149 -7.34 4.76 -7.36
C LEU A 149 -8.21 4.85 -6.11
N HIS A 150 -7.80 5.63 -5.11
CA HIS A 150 -8.58 5.87 -3.90
C HIS A 150 -9.94 6.48 -4.20
N PHE A 151 -9.98 7.57 -4.95
CA PHE A 151 -11.22 8.29 -5.21
C PHE A 151 -12.24 7.42 -5.95
N LEU A 152 -11.81 6.75 -7.03
CA LEU A 152 -12.69 5.90 -7.83
C LEU A 152 -13.12 4.63 -7.09
N THR A 153 -12.25 4.04 -6.27
CA THR A 153 -12.64 2.90 -5.43
C THR A 153 -13.63 3.30 -4.33
N ILE A 154 -13.53 4.49 -3.75
CA ILE A 154 -14.53 5.00 -2.80
C ILE A 154 -15.91 5.15 -3.47
N VAL A 155 -15.95 5.75 -4.67
CA VAL A 155 -17.20 5.89 -5.44
C VAL A 155 -17.80 4.52 -5.78
N GLY A 156 -16.97 3.58 -6.27
CA GLY A 156 -17.45 2.24 -6.55
C GLY A 156 -17.94 1.50 -5.29
N ASN A 157 -17.27 1.65 -4.15
CA ASN A 157 -17.74 1.08 -2.89
C ASN A 157 -19.08 1.67 -2.45
N TYR A 158 -19.27 2.99 -2.59
CA TYR A 158 -20.56 3.63 -2.31
C TYR A 158 -21.71 3.04 -3.14
N ASP A 159 -21.46 2.78 -4.43
CA ASP A 159 -22.44 2.14 -5.31
C ASP A 159 -22.77 0.72 -4.86
N ALA A 160 -21.74 -0.07 -4.54
CA ALA A 160 -21.91 -1.42 -4.02
C ALA A 160 -22.73 -1.43 -2.72
N PHE A 161 -22.46 -0.49 -1.80
CA PHE A 161 -23.22 -0.36 -0.56
C PHE A 161 -24.68 0.06 -0.79
N THR A 162 -24.92 0.96 -1.74
CA THR A 162 -26.28 1.39 -2.09
C THR A 162 -27.10 0.23 -2.66
N VAL A 163 -26.50 -0.55 -3.55
CA VAL A 163 -27.12 -1.77 -4.10
C VAL A 163 -27.40 -2.77 -2.97
N ALA A 164 -26.43 -2.99 -2.09
CA ALA A 164 -26.56 -3.91 -0.97
C ALA A 164 -27.67 -3.50 0.02
N GLN A 165 -27.75 -2.23 0.37
CA GLN A 165 -28.79 -1.72 1.26
C GLN A 165 -30.18 -1.85 0.63
N THR A 166 -30.29 -1.58 -0.67
CA THR A 166 -31.56 -1.73 -1.39
C THR A 166 -32.01 -3.18 -1.40
N GLU A 167 -31.10 -4.11 -1.67
CA GLU A 167 -31.37 -5.54 -1.60
C GLU A 167 -31.84 -5.98 -0.21
N MET A 168 -31.15 -5.54 0.84
CA MET A 168 -31.52 -5.88 2.22
C MET A 168 -32.93 -5.43 2.57
N VAL A 169 -33.32 -4.22 2.14
CA VAL A 169 -34.66 -3.67 2.39
C VAL A 169 -35.73 -4.41 1.61
N GLU A 170 -35.49 -4.68 0.32
CA GLU A 170 -36.44 -5.40 -0.53
C GLU A 170 -36.69 -6.82 -0.02
N ARG A 171 -35.64 -7.52 0.42
CA ARG A 171 -35.75 -8.91 0.89
C ARG A 171 -36.16 -9.05 2.35
N ALA A 172 -36.16 -7.97 3.14
CA ALA A 172 -36.43 -8.06 4.58
C ALA A 172 -37.78 -8.73 4.88
N ASN A 173 -38.82 -8.40 4.11
CA ASN A 173 -40.15 -8.97 4.26
C ASN A 173 -40.18 -10.44 3.85
N ASP A 174 -39.55 -10.78 2.72
CA ASP A 174 -39.52 -12.15 2.20
C ASP A 174 -38.74 -13.11 3.11
N LEU A 175 -37.61 -12.66 3.67
CA LEU A 175 -36.85 -13.46 4.64
C LEU A 175 -37.59 -13.64 5.95
N SER A 176 -38.38 -12.65 6.40
CA SER A 176 -39.18 -12.77 7.62
C SER A 176 -40.28 -13.83 7.50
N ALA A 177 -40.77 -14.08 6.28
CA ALA A 177 -41.76 -15.10 5.98
C ALA A 177 -41.14 -16.48 5.65
N SER A 178 -39.83 -16.56 5.49
CA SER A 178 -39.13 -17.80 5.13
C SER A 178 -39.11 -18.80 6.31
N PRO A 179 -39.35 -20.10 6.05
CA PRO A 179 -39.22 -21.14 7.07
C PRO A 179 -37.76 -21.37 7.51
N TYR A 180 -36.78 -20.89 6.73
CA TYR A 180 -35.36 -20.98 7.06
C TYR A 180 -34.91 -19.73 7.80
N GLN A 181 -34.86 -19.82 9.12
CA GLN A 181 -34.34 -18.76 9.99
C GLN A 181 -32.81 -18.81 10.05
N PRO A 182 -32.11 -17.67 10.02
CA PRO A 182 -30.65 -17.64 10.16
C PRO A 182 -30.24 -18.17 11.53
N THR A 183 -29.37 -19.17 11.54
CA THR A 183 -28.73 -19.68 12.77
C THR A 183 -27.38 -19.02 12.97
N PHE A 184 -26.84 -19.10 14.19
CA PHE A 184 -25.48 -18.65 14.47
C PHE A 184 -24.46 -19.33 13.53
N PHE A 185 -24.57 -20.65 13.32
CA PHE A 185 -23.64 -21.39 12.46
C PHE A 185 -23.74 -20.98 10.98
N SER A 186 -24.95 -20.75 10.45
CA SER A 186 -25.15 -20.36 9.05
C SER A 186 -24.84 -18.88 8.77
N THR A 187 -24.55 -18.08 9.78
CA THR A 187 -24.22 -16.65 9.66
C THR A 187 -22.81 -16.39 10.18
N PHE A 188 -22.68 -16.11 11.47
CA PHE A 188 -21.42 -15.78 12.14
C PHE A 188 -20.45 -16.96 12.19
N GLY A 189 -20.94 -18.19 12.35
CA GLY A 189 -20.11 -19.39 12.42
C GLY A 189 -19.33 -19.63 11.13
N LEU A 190 -20.01 -19.61 9.98
CA LEU A 190 -19.36 -19.71 8.68
C LEU A 190 -18.40 -18.56 8.42
N LEU A 191 -18.76 -17.33 8.80
CA LEU A 191 -17.87 -16.16 8.68
C LEU A 191 -16.57 -16.35 9.50
N ILE A 192 -16.68 -16.78 10.75
CA ILE A 192 -15.52 -17.03 11.63
C ILE A 192 -14.65 -18.15 11.04
N ILE A 193 -15.26 -19.25 10.58
CA ILE A 193 -14.53 -20.34 9.93
C ILE A 193 -13.77 -19.82 8.70
N LEU A 194 -14.44 -19.04 7.84
CA LEU A 194 -13.84 -18.46 6.64
C LEU A 194 -12.66 -17.54 7.00
N ILE A 195 -12.82 -16.67 8.00
CA ILE A 195 -11.75 -15.79 8.48
C ILE A 195 -10.58 -16.61 9.04
N CYS A 196 -10.84 -17.62 9.87
CA CYS A 196 -9.81 -18.50 10.43
C CYS A 196 -9.04 -19.25 9.34
N VAL A 197 -9.74 -19.81 8.36
CA VAL A 197 -9.13 -20.52 7.22
C VAL A 197 -8.30 -19.57 6.37
N ASN A 198 -8.85 -18.41 5.99
CA ASN A 198 -8.11 -17.42 5.20
C ASN A 198 -6.89 -16.86 5.95
N THR A 199 -7.03 -16.61 7.24
CA THR A 199 -5.91 -16.17 8.10
C THR A 199 -4.84 -17.25 8.19
N TYR A 200 -5.24 -18.51 8.37
CA TYR A 200 -4.32 -19.64 8.38
C TYR A 200 -3.56 -19.77 7.05
N ILE A 201 -4.26 -19.70 5.91
CA ILE A 201 -3.64 -19.74 4.59
C ILE A 201 -2.65 -18.58 4.42
N GLY A 202 -3.04 -17.37 4.81
CA GLY A 202 -2.18 -16.18 4.74
C GLY A 202 -0.92 -16.33 5.59
N VAL A 203 -1.07 -16.75 6.86
CA VAL A 203 0.07 -17.00 7.76
C VAL A 203 0.97 -18.11 7.22
N TRP A 204 0.39 -19.20 6.72
CA TRP A 204 1.14 -20.30 6.11
C TRP A 204 1.93 -19.83 4.88
N PHE A 205 1.30 -19.05 4.00
CA PHE A 205 1.94 -18.50 2.80
C PHE A 205 3.08 -17.56 3.17
N VAL A 206 2.86 -16.60 4.06
CA VAL A 206 3.89 -15.67 4.53
C VAL A 206 5.04 -16.41 5.22
N SER A 207 4.73 -17.38 6.08
CA SER A 207 5.75 -18.19 6.76
C SER A 207 6.58 -19.01 5.78
N THR A 208 5.96 -19.52 4.71
CA THR A 208 6.65 -20.26 3.65
C THR A 208 7.53 -19.33 2.82
N TRP A 209 7.00 -18.16 2.46
CA TRP A 209 7.73 -17.16 1.68
C TRP A 209 8.94 -16.60 2.43
N LEU A 210 8.79 -16.30 3.73
CA LEU A 210 9.91 -15.83 4.58
C LEU A 210 11.02 -16.88 4.70
N LYS A 211 10.69 -18.17 4.75
CA LYS A 211 11.71 -19.24 4.73
C LYS A 211 12.49 -19.26 3.43
N ILE A 212 11.82 -19.06 2.29
CA ILE A 212 12.47 -19.01 0.97
C ILE A 212 13.41 -17.79 0.90
N GLU A 213 12.96 -16.63 1.36
CA GLU A 213 13.78 -15.41 1.40
C GLU A 213 15.04 -15.59 2.29
N GLU A 214 14.88 -16.23 3.46
CA GLU A 214 15.99 -16.53 4.37
C GLU A 214 17.01 -17.50 3.73
N GLU A 215 16.54 -18.55 3.06
CA GLU A 215 17.39 -19.50 2.34
C GLU A 215 18.14 -18.82 1.18
N ASP A 216 17.50 -17.95 0.41
CA ASP A 216 18.11 -17.17 -0.68
C ASP A 216 19.17 -16.20 -0.16
N LEU A 217 18.89 -15.49 0.93
CA LEU A 217 19.86 -14.59 1.58
C LEU A 217 21.08 -15.35 2.11
N MET A 218 20.86 -16.51 2.73
CA MET A 218 21.93 -17.39 3.21
C MET A 218 22.79 -17.92 2.06
N MET A 219 22.17 -18.29 0.93
CA MET A 219 22.89 -18.70 -0.28
C MET A 219 23.74 -17.56 -0.84
N ARG A 220 23.16 -16.36 -1.05
CA ARG A 220 23.90 -15.17 -1.53
C ARG A 220 25.08 -14.80 -0.64
N SER A 221 24.90 -14.87 0.68
CA SER A 221 25.96 -14.64 1.66
C SER A 221 27.11 -15.65 1.51
N LYS A 222 26.81 -16.96 1.41
CA LYS A 222 27.82 -18.00 1.18
C LYS A 222 28.58 -17.79 -0.13
N TYR A 223 27.89 -17.49 -1.24
CA TYR A 223 28.53 -17.23 -2.53
C TYR A 223 29.46 -16.00 -2.48
N MET A 224 29.05 -14.91 -1.83
CA MET A 224 29.92 -13.73 -1.64
C MET A 224 31.21 -14.06 -0.87
N VAL A 225 31.12 -14.88 0.18
CA VAL A 225 32.29 -15.31 0.96
C VAL A 225 33.23 -16.17 0.12
N ILE A 226 32.69 -17.11 -0.67
CA ILE A 226 33.49 -17.96 -1.58
C ILE A 226 34.19 -17.10 -2.63
N TYR A 227 33.46 -16.22 -3.31
CA TYR A 227 34.01 -15.33 -4.33
C TYR A 227 35.12 -14.43 -3.79
N LYS A 228 34.92 -13.85 -2.59
CA LYS A 228 35.96 -13.03 -1.93
C LYS A 228 37.20 -13.85 -1.56
N LYS A 229 37.04 -15.12 -1.21
CA LYS A 229 38.14 -16.04 -0.90
C LYS A 229 38.93 -16.40 -2.17
N GLU A 230 38.25 -16.70 -3.27
CA GLU A 230 38.88 -16.99 -4.57
C GLU A 230 39.64 -15.78 -5.12
N SER A 231 39.02 -14.59 -5.11
CA SER A 231 39.68 -13.35 -5.54
C SER A 231 40.94 -13.03 -4.71
N ASN A 232 40.90 -13.26 -3.39
CA ASN A 232 42.07 -13.08 -2.53
C ASN A 232 43.18 -14.10 -2.83
N TYR A 233 42.82 -15.34 -3.19
CA TYR A 233 43.78 -16.37 -3.56
C TYR A 233 44.46 -16.07 -4.89
N GLU A 234 43.70 -15.66 -5.91
CA GLU A 234 44.23 -15.21 -7.21
C GLU A 234 45.18 -14.01 -7.06
N ASN A 235 44.78 -13.01 -6.27
CA ASN A 235 45.64 -11.86 -5.98
C ASN A 235 46.94 -12.26 -5.23
N SER A 236 46.87 -13.24 -4.33
CA SER A 236 48.06 -13.75 -3.63
C SER A 236 49.00 -14.52 -4.56
N GLN A 237 48.48 -15.28 -5.52
CA GLN A 237 49.30 -15.99 -6.50
C GLN A 237 49.96 -15.02 -7.48
N ASN A 238 49.23 -14.03 -7.98
CA ASN A 238 49.78 -13.01 -8.90
C ASN A 238 50.90 -12.19 -8.25
N ASN A 239 50.73 -11.80 -6.98
CA ASN A 239 51.78 -11.11 -6.22
C ASN A 239 53.01 -11.98 -5.92
N SER A 240 52.84 -13.30 -5.83
CA SER A 240 53.94 -14.25 -5.59
C SER A 240 54.69 -14.62 -6.88
N ALA A 241 54.00 -14.64 -8.02
CA ALA A 241 54.59 -14.85 -9.34
C ALA A 241 55.42 -13.63 -9.79
N GLY A 242 54.89 -12.42 -9.64
CA GLY A 242 55.61 -11.19 -10.00
C GLY A 242 56.84 -10.90 -9.12
N LYS A 243 56.98 -11.57 -7.97
CA LYS A 243 58.16 -11.47 -7.09
C LYS A 243 59.29 -12.43 -7.47
N LYS A 244 59.07 -13.37 -8.39
CA LYS A 244 60.08 -14.32 -8.88
C LYS A 244 60.69 -13.91 -10.23
N GLU A 245 60.15 -12.88 -10.88
CA GLU A 245 60.63 -12.37 -12.18
C GLU A 245 61.51 -11.11 -12.09
N ASN A 246 61.86 -10.66 -10.87
CA ASN A 246 62.80 -9.57 -10.61
C ASN A 246 64.05 -10.06 -9.87
#